data_AF-A0A424W6H4-F1
#
_entry.id   AF-A0A424W6H4-F1
#
_cell.length_a   1.000
_cell.length_b   1.000
_cell.length_c   1.000
_cell.angle_alpha   90.00
_cell.angle_beta   90.00
_cell.angle_gamma   90.00
#
_symmetry.space_group_name_H-M   'P 1'
#
loop_
_entity.id
_entity.type
_entity.pdbx_description
1 polymer ?
#
loop_
_entity_poly.entity_id
_entity_poly.type
_entity_poly.pdbx_seq_one_letter_code
_entity_poly.pdbx_strand_id
1 'polypeptide(L)'
;MVESGVTRLLARGTNGLIYVALVIAAMIVGALIGNKWTSTEAAAWFQALGAIVAILGGFAGALFQGTQQTRLLQDEKRREDLEASRLVVALAEDALYAIKDASRSIAAHKGGGEAFSAETDRLDRAEAAMLAVLPTRVPAKMVYDVVIFQRLLTYSLRAIRQREGSIQNFKKRTLDSADARVSEAQERLASLRNVLNELDVPGNGRGLVRGANSTYTKAR
;
A
#
# COMPACT_ATOMS: atom_id res chain seq x y z
N MET A 1 -6.19 12.39 10.05
CA MET A 1 -5.91 13.35 11.14
C MET A 1 -4.72 14.29 10.88
N VAL A 2 -4.19 14.38 9.63
CA VAL A 2 -3.06 15.27 9.26
C VAL A 2 -3.53 16.57 8.58
N GLU A 3 -4.75 16.58 8.02
CA GLU A 3 -5.32 17.75 7.33
C GLU A 3 -5.58 18.96 8.26
N SER A 4 -5.78 18.76 9.56
CA SER A 4 -6.01 19.85 10.52
C SER A 4 -4.72 20.60 10.91
N GLY A 5 -3.55 20.00 10.69
CA GLY A 5 -2.26 20.63 10.94
C GLY A 5 -1.82 21.57 9.82
N VAL A 6 -1.95 21.12 8.57
CA VAL A 6 -1.56 21.89 7.38
C VAL A 6 -2.45 23.12 7.19
N THR A 7 -3.77 22.97 7.42
CA THR A 7 -4.71 24.11 7.37
C THR A 7 -4.43 25.15 8.46
N ARG A 8 -4.03 24.76 9.67
CA ARG A 8 -3.64 25.70 10.74
C ARG A 8 -2.29 26.37 10.47
N LEU A 9 -1.35 25.68 9.83
CA LEU A 9 -0.05 26.25 9.46
C LEU A 9 -0.19 27.24 8.29
N LEU A 10 -1.01 26.91 7.30
CA LEU A 10 -1.37 27.81 6.19
C LEU A 10 -2.14 29.04 6.71
N ALA A 11 -3.08 28.87 7.63
CA ALA A 11 -3.82 29.99 8.24
C ALA A 11 -2.91 30.94 9.06
N ARG A 12 -1.87 30.43 9.72
CA ARG A 12 -0.86 31.27 10.39
C ARG A 12 0.05 31.99 9.39
N GLY A 13 0.39 31.35 8.26
CA GLY A 13 1.19 31.95 7.19
C GLY A 13 0.44 33.05 6.41
N THR A 14 -0.85 32.86 6.13
CA THR A 14 -1.68 33.85 5.41
C THR A 14 -1.89 35.13 6.22
N ASN A 15 -2.05 35.02 7.54
CA ASN A 15 -2.20 36.19 8.39
C ASN A 15 -0.91 37.04 8.37
N GLY A 16 0.26 36.41 8.42
CA GLY A 16 1.55 37.10 8.30
C GLY A 16 1.70 37.85 6.97
N LEU A 17 1.29 37.23 5.86
CA LEU A 17 1.32 37.86 4.54
C LEU A 17 0.35 39.05 4.43
N ILE A 18 -0.83 38.95 5.04
CA ILE A 18 -1.80 40.05 5.09
C ILE A 18 -1.24 41.23 5.87
N TYR A 19 -0.58 41.01 7.01
CA TYR A 19 0.06 42.09 7.78
C TYR A 19 1.21 42.75 7.02
N VAL A 20 2.07 41.96 6.35
CA VAL A 20 3.17 42.51 5.54
C VAL A 20 2.62 43.31 4.35
N ALA A 21 1.58 42.81 3.67
CA ALA A 21 0.93 43.51 2.57
C ALA A 21 0.26 44.81 3.02
N LEU A 22 -0.40 44.81 4.20
CA LEU A 22 -1.02 46.01 4.78
C LEU A 22 0.02 47.06 5.19
N VAL A 23 1.16 46.64 5.76
CA VAL A 23 2.25 47.55 6.13
C VAL A 23 2.91 48.16 4.88
N ILE A 24 3.15 47.36 3.85
CA ILE A 24 3.65 47.85 2.55
C ILE A 24 2.65 48.85 1.96
N ALA A 25 1.36 48.50 1.88
CA ALA A 25 0.31 49.35 1.35
C ALA A 25 0.20 50.69 2.11
N ALA A 26 0.28 50.66 3.44
CA ALA A 26 0.28 51.86 4.28
C ALA A 26 1.51 52.75 4.00
N MET A 27 2.70 52.16 3.77
CA MET A 27 3.90 52.90 3.38
C MET A 27 3.78 53.51 1.96
N ILE A 28 3.15 52.82 1.00
CA ILE A 28 2.90 53.36 -0.35
C ILE A 28 1.94 54.56 -0.28
N VAL A 29 0.83 54.41 0.44
CA VAL A 29 -0.17 55.46 0.60
C VAL A 29 0.41 56.67 1.34
N GLY A 30 1.22 56.45 2.37
CA GLY A 30 1.93 57.51 3.08
C GLY A 30 2.93 58.29 2.20
N ALA A 31 3.61 57.62 1.26
CA ALA A 31 4.56 58.24 0.34
C ALA A 31 3.88 59.02 -0.81
N LEU A 32 2.67 58.64 -1.20
CA LEU A 32 1.93 59.26 -2.32
C LEU A 32 1.20 60.56 -1.94
N ILE A 33 0.87 60.76 -0.65
CA ILE A 33 0.03 61.91 -0.22
C ILE A 33 0.84 63.22 -0.10
N GLY A 34 2.18 63.21 -0.25
CA GLY A 34 3.03 64.32 0.21
C GLY A 34 3.93 65.09 -0.76
N ASN A 35 4.35 64.60 -1.94
CA ASN A 35 5.46 65.27 -2.65
C ASN A 35 5.51 65.14 -4.17
N LYS A 36 6.25 66.05 -4.83
CA LYS A 36 6.67 65.96 -6.24
C LYS A 36 7.85 65.00 -6.33
N TRP A 37 7.63 63.79 -6.83
CA TRP A 37 8.63 62.72 -6.83
C TRP A 37 9.81 63.06 -7.77
N THR A 38 11.03 62.89 -7.27
CA THR A 38 12.23 62.93 -8.11
C THR A 38 12.41 61.59 -8.83
N SER A 39 13.03 61.59 -10.01
CA SER A 39 13.24 60.37 -10.82
C SER A 39 14.01 59.26 -10.09
N THR A 40 14.86 59.62 -9.13
CA THR A 40 15.61 58.68 -8.30
C THR A 40 14.72 57.97 -7.26
N GLU A 41 13.76 58.69 -6.66
CA GLU A 41 12.81 58.12 -5.70
C GLU A 41 11.83 57.16 -6.39
N ALA A 42 11.41 57.49 -7.61
CA ALA A 42 10.58 56.61 -8.43
C ALA A 42 11.30 55.27 -8.73
N ALA A 43 12.59 55.32 -9.09
CA ALA A 43 13.38 54.12 -9.38
C ALA A 43 13.52 53.20 -8.15
N ALA A 44 13.78 53.76 -6.96
CA ALA A 44 13.86 52.99 -5.72
C ALA A 44 12.53 52.28 -5.38
N TRP A 45 11.40 52.94 -5.66
CA TRP A 45 10.07 52.37 -5.48
C TRP A 45 9.77 51.20 -6.42
N PHE A 46 10.10 51.34 -7.71
CA PHE A 46 9.95 50.24 -8.67
C PHE A 46 10.84 49.05 -8.30
N GLN A 47 12.06 49.29 -7.80
CA GLN A 47 12.94 48.24 -7.32
C GLN A 47 12.37 47.51 -6.10
N ALA A 48 11.79 48.24 -5.14
CA ALA A 48 11.15 47.65 -3.98
C ALA A 48 9.91 46.81 -4.36
N LEU A 49 9.07 47.31 -5.27
CA LEU A 49 7.93 46.56 -5.80
C LEU A 49 8.38 45.29 -6.56
N GLY A 50 9.43 45.41 -7.38
CA GLY A 50 10.01 44.28 -8.09
C GLY A 50 10.53 43.20 -7.14
N ALA A 51 11.18 43.59 -6.04
CA ALA A 51 11.63 42.66 -5.01
C ALA A 51 10.47 41.94 -4.30
N ILE A 52 9.39 42.66 -3.97
CA ILE A 52 8.19 42.06 -3.35
C ILE A 52 7.52 41.07 -4.31
N VAL A 53 7.34 41.44 -5.58
CA VAL A 53 6.77 40.55 -6.60
C VAL A 53 7.65 39.32 -6.82
N ALA A 54 8.98 39.48 -6.83
CA ALA A 54 9.91 38.35 -6.94
C ALA A 54 9.81 37.39 -5.75
N ILE A 55 9.71 37.90 -4.52
CA ILE A 55 9.54 37.09 -3.31
C ILE A 55 8.21 36.34 -3.34
N LEU A 56 7.10 37.02 -3.66
CA LEU A 56 5.78 36.40 -3.76
C LEU A 56 5.73 35.37 -4.90
N GLY A 57 6.34 35.66 -6.04
CA GLY A 57 6.46 34.75 -7.17
C GLY A 57 7.26 33.50 -6.82
N GLY A 58 8.40 33.65 -6.14
CA GLY A 58 9.21 32.53 -5.66
C GLY A 58 8.45 31.64 -4.68
N PHE A 59 7.71 32.23 -3.74
CA PHE A 59 6.92 31.48 -2.76
C PHE A 59 5.73 30.76 -3.41
N ALA A 60 4.99 31.41 -4.32
CA ALA A 60 3.92 30.78 -5.08
C ALA A 60 4.43 29.61 -5.95
N GLY A 61 5.61 29.79 -6.56
CA GLY A 61 6.30 28.72 -7.30
C GLY A 61 6.65 27.53 -6.42
N ALA A 62 7.21 27.75 -5.23
CA ALA A 62 7.55 26.70 -4.28
C ALA A 62 6.30 25.93 -3.78
N LEU A 63 5.19 26.62 -3.49
CA LEU A 63 3.93 25.98 -3.12
C LEU A 63 3.37 25.11 -4.24
N PHE A 64 3.38 25.62 -5.48
CA PHE A 64 2.92 24.86 -6.64
C PHE A 64 3.78 23.61 -6.85
N GLN A 65 5.10 23.74 -6.77
CA GLN A 65 6.04 22.60 -6.85
C GLN A 65 5.80 21.58 -5.73
N GLY A 66 5.55 22.01 -4.49
CA GLY A 66 5.24 21.10 -3.39
C GLY A 66 3.96 20.30 -3.61
N THR A 67 2.91 20.92 -4.16
CA THR A 67 1.66 20.21 -4.50
C THR A 67 1.83 19.23 -5.65
N GLN A 68 2.67 19.55 -6.64
CA GLN A 68 3.00 18.66 -7.75
C GLN A 68 3.81 17.46 -7.23
N GLN A 69 4.82 17.70 -6.40
CA GLN A 69 5.68 16.65 -5.84
C GLN A 69 4.90 15.67 -4.97
N THR A 70 3.99 16.16 -4.14
CA THR A 70 3.14 15.28 -3.31
C THR A 70 2.21 14.40 -4.14
N ARG A 71 1.67 14.90 -5.25
CA ARG A 71 0.86 14.10 -6.18
C ARG A 71 1.70 13.03 -6.87
N LEU A 72 2.88 13.40 -7.37
CA LEU A 72 3.80 12.45 -8.01
C LEU A 72 4.21 11.32 -7.04
N LEU A 73 4.55 11.66 -5.80
CA LEU A 73 4.88 10.66 -4.77
C LEU A 73 3.69 9.74 -4.44
N GLN A 74 2.47 10.26 -4.44
CA GLN A 74 1.26 9.45 -4.23
C GLN A 74 1.02 8.50 -5.41
N ASP A 75 1.23 8.97 -6.64
CA ASP A 75 1.08 8.17 -7.85
C ASP A 75 2.18 7.09 -7.95
N GLU A 76 3.43 7.43 -7.61
CA GLU A 76 4.54 6.48 -7.51
C GLU A 76 4.25 5.40 -6.48
N LYS A 77 3.90 5.79 -5.25
CA LYS A 77 3.54 4.83 -4.20
C LYS A 77 2.38 3.93 -4.61
N ARG A 78 1.37 4.48 -5.31
CA ARG A 78 0.25 3.68 -5.81
C ARG A 78 0.69 2.66 -6.85
N ARG A 79 1.60 3.03 -7.75
CA ARG A 79 2.18 2.10 -8.74
C ARG A 79 2.99 1.01 -8.05
N GLU A 80 3.82 1.38 -7.09
CA GLU A 80 4.60 0.43 -6.28
C GLU A 80 3.69 -0.57 -5.55
N ASP A 81 2.64 -0.08 -4.87
CA ASP A 81 1.67 -0.92 -4.16
C ASP A 81 0.97 -1.88 -5.13
N LEU A 82 0.64 -1.43 -6.34
CA LEU A 82 -0.03 -2.22 -7.36
C LEU A 82 0.88 -3.30 -7.97
N GLU A 83 2.15 -2.97 -8.25
CA GLU A 83 3.15 -3.94 -8.69
C GLU A 83 3.43 -5.00 -7.61
N ALA A 84 3.56 -4.56 -6.36
CA ALA A 84 3.68 -5.42 -5.19
C ALA A 84 2.46 -6.35 -5.05
N SER A 85 1.25 -5.83 -5.18
CA SER A 85 0.02 -6.64 -5.17
C SER A 85 -0.01 -7.69 -6.29
N ARG A 86 0.40 -7.35 -7.51
CA ARG A 86 0.47 -8.30 -8.63
C ARG A 86 1.43 -9.44 -8.34
N LEU A 87 2.60 -9.13 -7.79
CA LEU A 87 3.58 -10.14 -7.37
C LEU A 87 3.01 -11.07 -6.29
N VAL A 88 2.37 -10.51 -5.26
CA VAL A 88 1.73 -11.28 -4.18
C VAL A 88 0.66 -12.24 -4.74
N VAL A 89 -0.20 -11.77 -5.66
CA VAL A 89 -1.22 -12.62 -6.27
C VAL A 89 -0.59 -13.74 -7.10
N ALA A 90 0.47 -13.46 -7.87
CA ALA A 90 1.17 -14.48 -8.64
C ALA A 90 1.81 -15.56 -7.75
N LEU A 91 2.43 -15.16 -6.63
CA LEU A 91 2.98 -16.09 -5.65
C LEU A 91 1.90 -16.92 -4.96
N ALA A 92 0.76 -16.30 -4.60
CA ALA A 92 -0.39 -16.99 -4.01
C ALA A 92 -1.01 -18.01 -4.98
N GLU A 93 -1.01 -17.71 -6.27
CA GLU A 93 -1.48 -18.61 -7.31
C GLU A 93 -0.54 -19.82 -7.47
N ASP A 94 0.77 -19.63 -7.52
CA ASP A 94 1.72 -20.75 -7.54
C ASP A 94 1.66 -21.60 -6.26
N ALA A 95 1.53 -20.96 -5.09
CA ALA A 95 1.32 -21.63 -3.82
C ALA A 95 0.04 -22.49 -3.82
N LEU A 96 -1.07 -21.97 -4.36
CA LEU A 96 -2.31 -22.73 -4.50
C LEU A 96 -2.09 -23.98 -5.38
N TYR A 97 -1.39 -23.85 -6.50
CA TYR A 97 -1.08 -24.98 -7.36
C TYR A 97 -0.20 -26.02 -6.66
N ALA A 98 0.81 -25.59 -5.91
CA ALA A 98 1.64 -26.49 -5.11
C ALA A 98 0.82 -27.26 -4.05
N ILE A 99 -0.11 -26.59 -3.35
CA ILE A 99 -1.03 -27.22 -2.39
C ILE A 99 -1.98 -28.22 -3.09
N LYS A 100 -2.47 -27.89 -4.29
CA LYS A 100 -3.32 -28.79 -5.09
C LYS A 100 -2.58 -30.03 -5.51
N ASP A 101 -1.35 -29.89 -6.00
CA ASP A 101 -0.52 -31.02 -6.43
C ASP A 101 -0.23 -31.94 -5.23
N ALA A 102 0.11 -31.37 -4.08
CA ALA A 102 0.26 -32.09 -2.82
C ALA A 102 -1.01 -32.84 -2.39
N SER A 103 -2.18 -32.19 -2.45
CA SER A 103 -3.47 -32.83 -2.13
C SER A 103 -3.76 -34.00 -3.07
N ARG A 104 -3.52 -33.82 -4.37
CA ARG A 104 -3.68 -34.88 -5.38
C ARG A 104 -2.77 -36.07 -5.12
N SER A 105 -1.51 -35.85 -4.77
CA SER A 105 -0.58 -36.92 -4.42
C SER A 105 -1.08 -37.73 -3.23
N ILE A 106 -1.59 -37.06 -2.18
CA ILE A 106 -2.19 -37.74 -1.02
C ILE A 106 -3.43 -38.54 -1.45
N ALA A 107 -4.30 -37.98 -2.30
CA ALA A 107 -5.52 -38.64 -2.75
C ALA A 107 -5.27 -39.81 -3.72
N ALA A 108 -4.21 -39.73 -4.53
CA ALA A 108 -3.84 -40.76 -5.50
C ALA A 108 -3.20 -42.00 -4.84
N HIS A 109 -2.64 -41.85 -3.64
CA HIS A 109 -2.00 -42.96 -2.94
C HIS A 109 -3.03 -44.03 -2.54
N LYS A 110 -2.89 -45.20 -3.14
CA LYS A 110 -3.60 -46.43 -2.77
C LYS A 110 -2.60 -47.34 -2.05
N GLY A 111 -2.82 -47.56 -0.77
CA GLY A 111 -1.98 -48.42 0.06
C GLY A 111 -2.00 -49.88 -0.41
N GLY A 112 -1.02 -50.65 0.06
CA GLY A 112 -0.89 -52.08 -0.23
C GLY A 112 0.15 -52.46 -1.30
N GLY A 113 1.04 -51.54 -1.68
CA GLY A 113 2.13 -51.84 -2.62
C GLY A 113 3.36 -50.97 -2.38
N GLU A 114 3.30 -49.72 -2.84
CA GLU A 114 4.42 -48.78 -2.75
C GLU A 114 4.31 -47.89 -1.52
N ALA A 115 5.46 -47.55 -0.94
CA ALA A 115 5.52 -46.56 0.13
C ALA A 115 5.21 -45.16 -0.44
N PHE A 116 4.40 -44.38 0.27
CA PHE A 116 4.05 -43.03 -0.14
C PHE A 116 5.29 -42.16 -0.28
N SER A 117 5.49 -41.62 -1.48
CA SER A 117 6.49 -40.61 -1.80
C SER A 117 5.80 -39.53 -2.64
N ALA A 118 5.95 -38.28 -2.22
CA ALA A 118 5.41 -37.13 -2.94
C ALA A 118 6.49 -36.08 -3.07
N GLU A 119 6.59 -35.47 -4.25
CA GLU A 119 7.52 -34.38 -4.52
C GLU A 119 7.14 -33.15 -3.69
N THR A 120 8.07 -32.66 -2.85
CA THR A 120 7.86 -31.46 -2.02
C THR A 120 8.55 -30.22 -2.57
N ASP A 121 9.42 -30.35 -3.57
CA ASP A 121 10.24 -29.26 -4.11
C ASP A 121 9.43 -28.01 -4.47
N ARG A 122 8.26 -28.20 -5.11
CA ARG A 122 7.39 -27.08 -5.48
C ARG A 122 6.77 -26.40 -4.26
N LEU A 123 6.38 -27.17 -3.23
CA LEU A 123 5.88 -26.62 -1.97
C LEU A 123 6.97 -25.86 -1.21
N ASP A 124 8.17 -26.43 -1.10
CA ASP A 124 9.33 -25.81 -0.44
C ASP A 124 9.71 -24.48 -1.13
N ARG A 125 9.72 -24.45 -2.48
CA ARG A 125 9.97 -23.22 -3.24
C ARG A 125 8.87 -22.18 -3.06
N ALA A 126 7.60 -22.57 -3.07
CA ALA A 126 6.48 -21.66 -2.85
C ALA A 126 6.50 -21.08 -1.43
N GLU A 127 6.84 -21.88 -0.42
CA GLU A 127 7.00 -21.43 0.97
C GLU A 127 8.14 -20.43 1.10
N ALA A 128 9.31 -20.73 0.52
CA ALA A 128 10.47 -19.83 0.51
C ALA A 128 10.16 -18.51 -0.19
N ALA A 129 9.45 -18.54 -1.33
CA ALA A 129 9.07 -17.34 -2.07
C ALA A 129 8.08 -16.46 -1.27
N MET A 130 7.09 -17.07 -0.62
CA MET A 130 6.16 -16.35 0.25
C MET A 130 6.86 -15.71 1.45
N LEU A 131 7.79 -16.44 2.08
CA LEU A 131 8.62 -15.93 3.17
C LEU A 131 9.50 -14.75 2.74
N ALA A 132 10.06 -14.80 1.53
CA ALA A 132 10.91 -13.73 1.01
C ALA A 132 10.15 -12.43 0.74
N VAL A 133 8.86 -12.51 0.40
CA VAL A 133 8.04 -11.34 0.08
C VAL A 133 7.51 -10.60 1.32
N LEU A 134 7.23 -11.31 2.41
CA LEU A 134 6.70 -10.75 3.66
C LEU A 134 7.42 -9.51 4.21
N PRO A 135 8.77 -9.49 4.33
CA PRO A 135 9.47 -8.38 4.97
C PRO A 135 9.61 -7.12 4.11
N THR A 136 9.32 -7.19 2.80
CA THR A 136 9.75 -6.13 1.88
C THR A 136 8.62 -5.44 1.14
N ARG A 137 7.57 -6.15 0.71
CA ARG A 137 6.66 -5.63 -0.33
C ARG A 137 5.23 -6.17 -0.28
N VAL A 138 4.65 -6.33 0.90
CA VAL A 138 3.23 -6.74 1.00
C VAL A 138 2.36 -5.53 1.37
N PRO A 139 1.41 -5.12 0.51
CA PRO A 139 0.44 -4.10 0.85
C PRO A 139 -0.33 -4.49 2.11
N ALA A 140 -0.55 -3.54 3.03
CA ALA A 140 -1.10 -3.82 4.35
C ALA A 140 -2.41 -4.62 4.33
N LYS A 141 -3.26 -4.38 3.32
CA LYS A 141 -4.53 -5.10 3.11
C LYS A 141 -4.34 -6.59 2.78
N MET A 142 -3.21 -6.98 2.21
CA MET A 142 -2.91 -8.35 1.75
C MET A 142 -2.12 -9.17 2.78
N VAL A 143 -1.48 -8.51 3.77
CA VAL A 143 -0.58 -9.17 4.74
C VAL A 143 -1.26 -10.35 5.43
N TYR A 144 -2.52 -10.19 5.85
CA TYR A 144 -3.25 -11.25 6.53
C TYR A 144 -3.39 -12.50 5.66
N ASP A 145 -3.85 -12.36 4.41
CA ASP A 145 -4.06 -13.50 3.51
C ASP A 145 -2.71 -14.15 3.12
N VAL A 146 -1.63 -13.37 2.98
CA VAL A 146 -0.26 -13.90 2.74
C VAL A 146 0.22 -14.77 3.91
N VAL A 147 0.01 -14.32 5.15
CA VAL A 147 0.37 -15.11 6.35
C VAL A 147 -0.45 -16.40 6.41
N ILE A 148 -1.72 -16.37 6.03
CA ILE A 148 -2.54 -17.58 5.93
C ILE A 148 -1.99 -18.54 4.86
N PHE A 149 -1.59 -18.04 3.68
CA PHE A 149 -0.94 -18.85 2.66
C PHE A 149 0.33 -19.52 3.15
N GLN A 150 1.20 -18.78 3.83
CA GLN A 150 2.41 -19.33 4.44
C GLN A 150 2.06 -20.49 5.38
N ARG A 151 1.06 -20.30 6.26
CA ARG A 151 0.60 -21.34 7.18
C ARG A 151 0.06 -22.58 6.45
N LEU A 152 -0.70 -22.40 5.38
CA LEU A 152 -1.23 -23.48 4.55
C LEU A 152 -0.12 -24.27 3.87
N LEU A 153 0.91 -23.59 3.37
CA LEU A 153 2.11 -24.22 2.78
C LEU A 153 2.87 -25.04 3.83
N THR A 154 3.21 -24.45 4.97
CA THR A 154 3.92 -25.15 6.06
C THR A 154 3.16 -26.39 6.53
N TYR A 155 1.83 -26.31 6.67
CA TYR A 155 1.02 -27.46 7.06
C TYR A 155 0.90 -28.52 5.97
N SER A 156 0.86 -28.11 4.70
CA SER A 156 0.88 -29.04 3.56
C SER A 156 2.19 -29.81 3.50
N LEU A 157 3.31 -29.10 3.60
CA LEU A 157 4.64 -29.67 3.66
C LEU A 157 4.80 -30.65 4.83
N ARG A 158 4.43 -30.21 6.05
CA ARG A 158 4.50 -31.07 7.24
C ARG A 158 3.61 -32.30 7.11
N ALA A 159 2.42 -32.16 6.53
CA ALA A 159 1.51 -33.29 6.34
C ALA A 159 2.08 -34.34 5.38
N ILE A 160 2.77 -33.93 4.32
CA ILE A 160 3.46 -34.84 3.40
C ILE A 160 4.61 -35.54 4.11
N ARG A 161 5.52 -34.79 4.74
CA ARG A 161 6.70 -35.34 5.44
C ARG A 161 6.31 -36.33 6.54
N GLN A 162 5.21 -36.09 7.26
CA GLN A 162 4.71 -37.01 8.29
C GLN A 162 4.17 -38.33 7.74
N ARG A 163 3.86 -38.39 6.44
CA ARG A 163 3.26 -39.55 5.77
C ARG A 163 4.22 -40.23 4.81
N GLU A 164 5.37 -39.63 4.56
CA GLU A 164 6.43 -40.19 3.74
C GLU A 164 6.81 -41.58 4.26
N GLY A 165 6.91 -42.53 3.34
CA GLY A 165 7.15 -43.94 3.68
C GLY A 165 5.92 -44.72 4.14
N SER A 166 4.73 -44.10 4.27
CA SER A 166 3.51 -44.81 4.66
C SER A 166 3.07 -45.77 3.54
N ILE A 167 2.83 -47.03 3.89
CA ILE A 167 2.31 -48.06 2.98
C ILE A 167 0.78 -48.22 3.13
N GLN A 168 0.22 -47.64 4.20
CA GLN A 168 -1.21 -47.74 4.52
C GLN A 168 -2.04 -46.72 3.75
N ASN A 169 -3.26 -47.13 3.39
CA ASN A 169 -4.29 -46.22 2.89
C ASN A 169 -4.52 -45.06 3.87
N PHE A 170 -4.58 -43.85 3.35
CA PHE A 170 -4.88 -42.70 4.17
C PHE A 170 -6.34 -42.67 4.60
N LYS A 171 -6.57 -42.37 5.89
CA LYS A 171 -7.91 -42.23 6.45
C LYS A 171 -8.66 -41.09 5.75
N LYS A 172 -9.98 -41.21 5.59
CA LYS A 172 -10.85 -40.17 5.02
C LYS A 172 -10.58 -38.77 5.60
N ARG A 173 -10.40 -38.66 6.92
CA ARG A 173 -10.03 -37.40 7.60
C ARG A 173 -8.77 -36.71 7.04
N THR A 174 -7.78 -37.48 6.57
CA THR A 174 -6.57 -36.91 5.94
C THR A 174 -6.89 -36.31 4.58
N LEU A 175 -7.73 -36.99 3.79
CA LEU A 175 -8.19 -36.53 2.49
C LEU A 175 -9.04 -35.26 2.65
N ASP A 176 -10.04 -35.30 3.54
CA ASP A 176 -10.90 -34.16 3.86
C ASP A 176 -10.06 -32.95 4.32
N SER A 177 -9.01 -33.18 5.12
CA SER A 177 -8.09 -32.13 5.56
C SER A 177 -7.20 -31.58 4.44
N ALA A 178 -6.84 -32.39 3.44
CA ALA A 178 -6.10 -31.94 2.27
C ALA A 178 -6.99 -31.06 1.37
N ASP A 179 -8.23 -31.49 1.14
CA ASP A 179 -9.21 -30.74 0.36
C ASP A 179 -9.61 -29.42 1.04
N ALA A 180 -9.77 -29.42 2.38
CA ALA A 180 -10.05 -28.20 3.13
C ALA A 180 -8.96 -27.13 2.95
N ARG A 181 -7.68 -27.54 2.90
CA ARG A 181 -6.55 -26.62 2.66
C ARG A 181 -6.58 -26.03 1.25
N VAL A 182 -6.99 -26.82 0.25
CA VAL A 182 -7.17 -26.33 -1.11
C VAL A 182 -8.32 -25.32 -1.16
N SER A 183 -9.47 -25.61 -0.55
CA SER A 183 -10.61 -24.69 -0.50
C SER A 183 -10.25 -23.39 0.19
N GLU A 184 -9.60 -23.45 1.35
CA GLU A 184 -9.15 -22.26 2.08
C GLU A 184 -8.16 -21.44 1.24
N ALA A 185 -7.19 -22.08 0.58
CA ALA A 185 -6.26 -21.38 -0.32
C ALA A 185 -6.99 -20.69 -1.50
N GLN A 186 -8.04 -21.31 -2.06
CA GLN A 186 -8.84 -20.70 -3.12
C GLN A 186 -9.59 -19.47 -2.65
N GLU A 187 -10.22 -19.53 -1.48
CA GLU A 187 -10.91 -18.39 -0.86
C GLU A 187 -9.95 -17.21 -0.62
N ARG A 188 -8.75 -17.51 -0.11
CA ARG A 188 -7.71 -16.50 0.12
C ARG A 188 -7.19 -15.88 -1.16
N LEU A 189 -6.99 -16.68 -2.22
CA LEU A 189 -6.61 -16.16 -3.53
C LEU A 189 -7.69 -15.24 -4.11
N ALA A 190 -8.97 -15.58 -3.95
CA ALA A 190 -10.07 -14.73 -4.38
C ALA A 190 -10.09 -13.40 -3.61
N SER A 191 -9.87 -13.43 -2.28
CA SER A 191 -9.70 -12.22 -1.46
C SER A 191 -8.57 -11.32 -1.99
N LEU A 192 -7.38 -11.89 -2.24
CA LEU A 192 -6.23 -11.16 -2.76
C LEU A 192 -6.52 -10.54 -4.14
N ARG A 193 -7.20 -11.27 -5.02
CA ARG A 193 -7.61 -10.76 -6.35
C ARG A 193 -8.60 -9.60 -6.23
N ASN A 194 -9.53 -9.66 -5.29
CA ASN A 194 -10.44 -8.55 -5.02
C ASN A 194 -9.68 -7.29 -4.57
N VAL A 195 -8.71 -7.43 -3.66
CA VAL A 195 -7.86 -6.30 -3.23
C VAL A 195 -7.03 -5.75 -4.39
N LEU A 196 -6.47 -6.61 -5.25
CA LEU A 196 -5.74 -6.16 -6.45
C LEU A 196 -6.66 -5.37 -7.39
N ASN A 197 -7.87 -5.87 -7.64
CA ASN A 197 -8.85 -5.18 -8.47
C ASN A 197 -9.25 -3.82 -7.88
N GLU A 198 -9.43 -3.72 -6.56
CA GLU A 198 -9.69 -2.43 -5.89
C GLU A 198 -8.58 -1.39 -6.14
N LEU A 199 -7.32 -1.84 -6.20
CA LEU A 199 -6.16 -0.97 -6.43
C LEU A 199 -6.02 -0.55 -7.90
N ASP A 200 -6.40 -1.43 -8.82
CA ASP A 200 -6.30 -1.22 -10.27
C ASP A 200 -7.35 -0.22 -10.81
N VAL A 201 -8.50 -0.04 -10.14
CA VAL A 201 -9.54 0.92 -10.59
C VAL A 201 -9.04 2.38 -10.52
N PRO A 202 -8.85 3.08 -11.65
CA PRO A 202 -8.43 4.48 -11.65
C PRO A 202 -9.52 5.37 -11.04
N GLY A 203 -9.20 6.11 -9.98
CA GLY A 203 -10.10 7.10 -9.36
C GLY A 203 -10.68 6.73 -7.99
N ASN A 204 -10.54 5.48 -7.51
CA ASN A 204 -11.09 5.06 -6.21
C ASN A 204 -10.21 5.45 -4.99
N GLY A 205 -9.09 6.13 -5.22
CA GLY A 205 -8.13 6.57 -4.18
C GLY A 205 -8.65 7.61 -3.18
N ARG A 206 -9.89 8.11 -3.33
CA ARG A 206 -10.51 9.04 -2.37
C ARG A 206 -11.25 8.36 -1.21
N GLY A 207 -11.38 7.03 -1.20
CA GLY A 207 -12.24 6.31 -0.24
C GLY A 207 -11.60 5.86 1.08
N LEU A 208 -10.27 5.77 1.19
CA LEU A 208 -9.62 4.96 2.25
C LEU A 208 -9.29 5.68 3.57
N VAL A 209 -10.01 6.74 3.93
CA VAL A 209 -9.93 7.34 5.28
C VAL A 209 -11.20 7.14 6.11
N ARG A 210 -12.26 6.52 5.57
CA ARG A 210 -13.49 6.26 6.33
C ARG A 210 -13.57 4.79 6.78
N GLY A 211 -13.25 4.55 8.06
CA GLY A 211 -13.91 3.46 8.79
C GLY A 211 -13.05 2.31 9.32
N ALA A 212 -11.87 2.57 9.90
CA ALA A 212 -11.20 1.61 10.79
C ALA A 212 -11.77 1.64 12.23
N ASN A 213 -13.10 1.73 12.37
CA ASN A 213 -13.84 1.53 13.62
C ASN A 213 -14.86 0.41 13.40
N SER A 214 -14.38 -0.81 13.16
CA SER A 214 -15.18 -2.01 13.37
C SER A 214 -14.85 -2.53 14.76
N THR A 215 -15.71 -2.14 15.69
CA THR A 215 -15.74 -2.56 17.08
C THR A 215 -15.84 -4.08 17.13
N TYR A 216 -14.78 -4.75 17.56
CA TYR A 216 -14.86 -6.12 18.05
C TYR A 216 -15.61 -6.13 19.38
N THR A 217 -16.94 -6.08 19.33
CA THR A 217 -17.79 -6.40 20.48
C THR A 217 -17.98 -7.90 20.49
N LYS A 218 -17.12 -8.60 21.24
CA LYS A 218 -17.34 -10.01 21.60
C LYS A 218 -18.55 -10.09 22.52
N ALA A 219 -19.57 -10.82 22.08
CA ALA A 219 -20.58 -11.37 22.99
C ALA A 219 -19.91 -12.41 23.91
N ARG A 220 -20.19 -12.29 25.21
CA ARG A 220 -20.08 -13.35 26.21
C ARG A 220 -21.48 -13.62 26.73
#